data_AF-A0A7H4LWN8-F1
#
_entry.id   AF-A0A7H4LWN8-F1
#
_cell.length_a   1.000
_cell.length_b   1.000
_cell.length_c   1.000
_cell.angle_alpha   90.00
_cell.angle_beta   90.00
_cell.angle_gamma   90.00
#
_symmetry.space_group_name_H-M   'P 1'
#
loop_
_entity.id
_entity.type
_entity.pdbx_description
1 polymer ?
#
loop_
_entity_poly.entity_id
_entity_poly.type
_entity_poly.pdbx_seq_one_letter_code
_entity_poly.pdbx_strand_id
1 'polypeptide(L)'
;MEGQISVFTYQEDEPCYRCLSRLFGENALTCVEAGVMAPLVGTIGSLQAMEAIKLLARYGSPATGKIVMYDAMRCQFREMRLPRNPHCEVCGTP
;
A
#
# COMPACT_ATOMS: atom_id res chain seq x y z
N MET A 1 0.91 -5.45 -14.51
CA MET A 1 2.02 -6.13 -13.80
C MET A 1 2.61 -5.15 -12.80
N GLU A 2 1.84 -4.85 -11.76
CA GLU A 2 2.15 -3.80 -10.80
C GLU A 2 2.01 -4.36 -9.39
N GLY A 3 2.85 -3.88 -8.48
CA GLY A 3 2.77 -4.19 -7.05
C GLY A 3 2.63 -2.90 -6.26
N GLN A 4 1.94 -2.95 -5.12
CA GLN A 4 1.71 -1.78 -4.28
C GLN A 4 2.03 -2.11 -2.82
N ILE A 5 2.60 -1.15 -2.11
CA ILE A 5 2.85 -1.23 -0.67
C ILE A 5 2.46 0.09 0.00
N SER A 6 1.85 -0.02 1.17
CA SER A 6 1.55 1.09 2.07
C SER A 6 1.64 0.56 3.51
N VAL A 7 2.05 1.43 4.44
CA VAL A 7 2.14 1.11 5.88
C VAL A 7 1.04 1.87 6.61
N PHE A 8 0.22 1.16 7.39
CA PHE A 8 -0.83 1.74 8.20
C PHE A 8 -0.48 1.56 9.68
N THR A 9 -0.18 2.66 10.39
CA THR A 9 0.13 2.62 11.84
C THR A 9 -1.03 3.06 12.72
N TYR A 10 -2.17 3.42 12.10
CA TYR A 10 -3.43 3.74 12.74
C TYR A 10 -3.36 4.89 13.76
N GLN A 11 -2.48 5.85 13.53
CA GLN A 11 -2.45 7.10 14.31
C GLN A 11 -3.61 8.03 13.91
N GLU A 12 -3.94 8.98 14.78
CA GLU A 12 -5.16 9.80 14.73
C GLU A 12 -5.35 10.58 13.39
N ASP A 13 -4.26 10.94 12.71
CA ASP A 13 -4.26 11.67 11.44
C ASP A 13 -3.82 10.84 10.21
N GLU A 14 -3.80 9.51 10.33
CA GLU A 14 -3.41 8.63 9.23
C GLU A 14 -4.60 8.03 8.46
N PRO A 15 -4.46 7.77 7.15
CA PRO A 15 -5.43 6.96 6.43
C PRO A 15 -5.43 5.52 6.96
N CYS A 16 -6.56 4.83 6.85
CA CYS A 16 -6.61 3.38 6.99
C CYS A 16 -6.70 2.69 5.61
N TYR A 17 -6.64 1.36 5.60
CA TYR A 17 -6.82 0.60 4.35
C TYR A 17 -8.17 0.90 3.67
N ARG A 18 -9.25 1.15 4.43
CA ARG A 18 -10.56 1.50 3.85
C ARG A 18 -10.54 2.85 3.11
N CYS A 19 -9.70 3.81 3.51
CA CYS A 19 -9.51 5.05 2.75
C CYS A 19 -8.97 4.78 1.34
N LEU A 20 -8.10 3.78 1.20
CA LEU A 20 -7.58 3.33 -0.09
C LEU A 20 -8.59 2.45 -0.84
N SER A 21 -9.13 1.43 -0.18
CA SER A 21 -9.90 0.38 -0.87
C SER A 21 -11.16 0.89 -1.55
N ARG A 22 -11.73 2.00 -1.08
CA ARG A 22 -12.87 2.70 -1.70
C ARG A 22 -12.57 3.26 -3.09
N LEU A 23 -11.29 3.45 -3.42
CA LEU A 23 -10.85 3.95 -4.72
C LEU A 23 -10.76 2.83 -5.77
N PHE A 24 -10.86 1.57 -5.36
CA PHE A 24 -10.86 0.44 -6.28
C PHE A 24 -12.23 0.30 -6.95
N GLY A 25 -12.24 0.09 -8.26
CA GLY A 25 -13.46 -0.24 -9.00
C GLY A 25 -13.85 -1.71 -8.82
N GLU A 26 -15.12 -2.03 -9.07
CA GLU A 26 -15.68 -3.38 -8.90
C GLU A 26 -15.11 -4.44 -9.86
N ASN A 27 -14.39 -4.02 -10.91
CA ASN A 27 -13.92 -4.89 -12.00
C ASN A 27 -12.42 -5.24 -11.91
N ALA A 28 -11.84 -5.33 -10.71
CA ALA A 28 -10.46 -5.77 -10.56
C ALA A 28 -10.38 -7.30 -10.77
N LEU A 29 -9.69 -7.74 -11.82
CA LEU A 29 -9.36 -9.16 -12.01
C LEU A 29 -8.54 -9.67 -10.83
N THR A 30 -8.81 -10.89 -10.40
CA THR A 30 -8.01 -11.57 -9.39
C THR A 30 -6.62 -11.94 -9.94
N CYS A 31 -5.64 -12.15 -9.05
CA CYS A 31 -4.31 -12.64 -9.45
C CYS A 31 -4.36 -13.99 -10.20
N VAL A 32 -5.40 -14.78 -9.98
CA VAL A 32 -5.64 -16.06 -10.66
C VAL A 32 -6.14 -15.83 -12.09
N GLU A 33 -6.97 -14.82 -12.30
CA GLU A 33 -7.52 -14.48 -13.62
C GLU A 33 -6.52 -13.72 -14.51
N ALA A 34 -5.71 -12.84 -13.94
CA ALA A 34 -4.74 -12.03 -14.69
C ALA A 34 -3.34 -12.68 -14.79
N GLY A 35 -3.01 -13.62 -13.91
CA GLY A 35 -1.65 -14.15 -13.71
C GLY A 35 -0.71 -13.15 -13.01
N VAL A 36 0.23 -13.66 -12.21
CA VAL A 36 1.22 -12.84 -11.50
C VAL A 36 2.61 -13.46 -11.58
N MET A 37 3.62 -12.65 -11.90
CA MET A 37 5.01 -13.09 -11.96
C MET A 37 5.59 -13.24 -10.54
N ALA A 38 6.21 -14.38 -10.24
CA ALA A 38 6.82 -14.65 -8.94
C ALA A 38 7.83 -13.57 -8.47
N PRO A 39 8.70 -13.02 -9.34
CA PRO A 39 9.61 -11.93 -8.95
C PRO A 39 8.90 -10.65 -8.49
N LEU A 40 7.74 -10.32 -9.07
CA LEU A 40 6.96 -9.16 -8.63
C LEU A 40 6.50 -9.34 -7.18
N VAL A 41 5.90 -10.49 -6.87
CA VAL A 41 5.42 -10.81 -5.51
C VAL A 41 6.60 -10.86 -4.52
N GLY A 42 7.73 -11.46 -4.92
CA GLY A 42 8.94 -11.52 -4.10
C GLY A 42 9.50 -10.12 -3.75
N THR A 43 9.51 -9.20 -4.72
CA THR A 43 9.91 -7.81 -4.48
C THR A 43 8.99 -7.12 -3.49
N ILE A 44 7.66 -7.21 -3.67
CA ILE A 44 6.70 -6.60 -2.72
C ILE A 44 6.82 -7.22 -1.33
N GLY A 45 6.97 -8.54 -1.22
CA GLY A 45 7.17 -9.21 0.08
C GLY A 45 8.46 -8.76 0.78
N SER A 46 9.53 -8.55 0.02
CA SER A 46 10.79 -8.02 0.56
C SER A 46 10.65 -6.58 1.07
N LEU A 47 9.90 -5.74 0.35
CA LEU A 47 9.57 -4.38 0.80
C LEU A 47 8.72 -4.40 2.08
N GLN A 48 7.73 -5.31 2.17
CA GLN A 48 6.92 -5.48 3.38
C GLN A 48 7.78 -5.85 4.59
N ALA A 49 8.73 -6.78 4.43
CA ALA A 49 9.66 -7.15 5.48
C ALA A 49 10.54 -5.97 5.92
N MET A 50 11.05 -5.18 4.97
CA MET A 50 11.84 -3.98 5.26
C MET A 50 11.03 -2.94 6.06
N GLU A 51 9.79 -2.67 5.65
CA GLU A 51 8.92 -1.73 6.37
C GLU A 51 8.56 -2.22 7.78
N ALA A 52 8.34 -3.52 7.96
CA ALA A 52 8.13 -4.12 9.27
C ALA A 52 9.36 -3.95 10.18
N ILE A 53 10.56 -4.21 9.67
CA ILE A 53 11.82 -4.01 10.42
C ILE A 53 11.98 -2.54 10.83
N LYS A 54 11.74 -1.60 9.92
CA LYS A 54 11.79 -0.15 10.20
C LYS A 54 10.86 0.24 11.35
N LEU A 55 9.63 -0.27 11.35
CA LEU A 55 8.67 -0.03 12.43
C LEU A 55 9.14 -0.61 13.77
N LEU A 56 9.52 -1.89 13.80
CA LEU A 56 9.91 -2.59 15.02
C LEU A 56 11.19 -2.00 15.65
N ALA A 57 12.17 -1.65 14.81
CA ALA A 57 13.44 -1.07 15.24
C ALA A 57 13.37 0.45 15.46
N ARG A 58 12.23 1.09 15.16
CA ARG A 58 12.06 2.56 15.20
C ARG A 58 13.15 3.28 14.38
N TYR A 59 13.41 2.79 13.17
CA TYR A 59 14.48 3.27 12.29
C TYR A 59 13.95 3.71 10.93
N GLY A 60 14.52 4.80 10.40
CA GLY A 60 14.15 5.38 9.11
C GLY A 60 12.73 5.95 9.11
N SER A 61 12.17 6.14 7.91
CA SER A 61 10.83 6.70 7.71
C SER A 61 9.94 5.67 7.02
N PRO A 62 9.04 4.97 7.76
CA PRO A 62 8.12 4.01 7.18
C PRO A 62 7.26 4.62 6.06
N ALA A 63 6.76 3.80 5.14
CA ALA A 63 5.92 4.23 4.02
C ALA A 63 4.47 4.52 4.46
N THR A 64 4.29 5.31 5.53
CA THR A 64 2.98 5.75 6.03
C THR A 64 2.42 6.91 5.21
N GLY A 65 1.09 7.01 5.15
CA GLY A 65 0.40 8.11 4.46
C GLY A 65 0.64 8.17 2.95
N LYS A 66 1.18 7.11 2.34
CA LYS A 66 1.47 7.02 0.91
C LYS A 66 1.33 5.60 0.39
N ILE A 67 1.19 5.49 -0.92
CA ILE A 67 1.25 4.24 -1.68
C ILE A 67 2.52 4.30 -2.52
N VAL A 68 3.36 3.28 -2.39
CA VAL A 68 4.47 3.05 -3.29
C VAL A 68 4.05 1.98 -4.29
N MET A 69 4.04 2.33 -5.56
CA MET A 69 3.70 1.45 -6.66
C MET A 69 4.98 1.09 -7.43
N TYR A 70 5.18 -0.20 -7.64
CA TYR A 70 6.24 -0.75 -8.47
C TYR A 70 5.63 -1.23 -9.80
N ASP A 71 6.01 -0.57 -10.88
CA ASP A 71 5.75 -1.01 -12.25
C ASP A 71 6.90 -1.91 -12.71
N ALA A 72 6.64 -3.21 -12.77
CA ALA A 72 7.67 -4.19 -13.15
C ALA A 72 7.95 -4.22 -14.66
N MET A 73 7.04 -3.71 -15.49
CA MET A 73 7.27 -3.65 -16.95
C MET A 73 8.29 -2.58 -17.30
N ARG A 74 8.27 -1.48 -16.56
CA ARG A 74 9.17 -0.32 -16.76
C ARG A 74 10.31 -0.25 -15.75
N CYS A 75 10.29 -1.11 -14.73
CA CYS A 75 11.20 -1.06 -13.59
C CYS A 75 11.19 0.33 -12.91
N GLN A 76 9.99 0.83 -12.59
CA GLN A 76 9.80 2.16 -12.03
C GLN A 76 9.07 2.11 -10.69
N PHE A 77 9.46 3.00 -9.78
CA PHE A 77 8.76 3.26 -8.54
C PHE A 77 8.04 4.61 -8.62
N ARG A 78 6.79 4.62 -8.19
CA ARG A 78 5.97 5.83 -8.10
C ARG A 78 5.40 5.94 -6.70
N GLU A 79 5.56 7.10 -6.08
CA GLU A 79 4.94 7.40 -4.79
C GLU A 79 3.72 8.29 -5.00
N MET A 80 2.63 7.96 -4.31
CA MET A 80 1.40 8.75 -4.30
C MET A 80 0.96 8.98 -2.87
N ARG A 81 0.62 10.22 -2.52
CA ARG A 81 0.09 10.54 -1.19
C ARG A 81 -1.29 9.89 -1.02
N LEU A 82 -1.51 9.26 0.12
CA LEU A 82 -2.79 8.68 0.50
C LEU A 82 -3.41 9.54 1.62
N PRO A 83 -4.37 10.43 1.29
CA PRO A 83 -5.03 11.23 2.32
C PRO A 83 -6.01 10.40 3.15
N ARG A 84 -6.13 10.72 4.44
CA ARG A 84 -7.24 10.25 5.28
C ARG A 84 -8.55 10.81 4.71
N ASN A 85 -9.56 9.97 4.61
CA ASN A 85 -10.91 10.40 4.23
C ASN A 85 -11.70 10.74 5.51
N PRO A 86 -12.16 12.00 5.69
CA PRO A 86 -12.94 12.39 6.87
C PRO A 86 -14.23 11.58 7.05
N HIS A 87 -14.85 11.14 5.96
CA HIS A 87 -16.09 10.36 5.95
C HIS A 87 -15.82 8.85 5.80
N CYS A 88 -14.70 8.36 6.32
CA CYS A 88 -14.38 6.94 6.31
C CYS A 88 -15.23 6.17 7.35
N GLU A 89 -15.87 5.08 6.94
CA GLU A 89 -16.67 4.16 7.80
C GLU A 89 -15.84 3.55 8.93
N VAL A 90 -14.50 3.55 8.77
CA VAL A 90 -13.57 2.87 9.67
C VAL A 90 -12.77 3.88 10.50
N CYS A 91 -12.10 4.83 9.86
CA CYS A 91 -11.23 5.79 10.54
C CYS A 91 -11.74 7.25 10.48
N GLY A 92 -12.94 7.47 9.94
CA GLY A 92 -13.62 8.75 10.05
C GLY A 92 -14.16 8.86 11.46
N THR A 93 -13.85 9.96 12.14
CA THR A 93 -14.58 10.36 13.34
C THR A 93 -16.02 10.71 12.95
N PRO A 94 -17.01 10.53 13.84
CA PRO A 94 -18.30 11.18 13.69
C PRO A 94 -18.16 12.70 13.51
#